data_AF-A0AA50YI71-F1
#
_entry.id   AF-A0AA50YI71-F1
#
_cell.length_a   1.000
_cell.length_b   1.000
_cell.length_c   1.000
_cell.angle_alpha   90.00
_cell.angle_beta   90.00
_cell.angle_gamma   90.00
#
_symmetry.space_group_name_H-M   'P 1'
#
loop_
_entity.id
_entity.type
_entity.pdbx_description
1 polymer ?
#
loop_
_entity_poly.entity_id
_entity_poly.type
_entity_poly.pdbx_seq_one_letter_code
_entity_poly.pdbx_strand_id
1 'polypeptide(L)' 'QDTEFGKKHHIVFTERAQSGVQVYLEIDNRKCTTTTGSECFFSAHEAAEFLAATASKHSLSPDFPIFQVK' A
#
# COMPACT_ATOMS: atom_id res chain seq x y z
N GLN A 1 23.36 9.80 5.96
CA GLN A 1 22.82 9.62 7.33
C GLN A 1 23.98 9.84 8.26
N ASP A 2 24.11 11.03 8.83
CA ASP A 2 25.25 11.39 9.68
C ASP A 2 24.70 12.14 10.90
N THR A 3 24.17 11.38 11.86
CA THR A 3 23.61 11.94 13.11
C THR A 3 24.63 11.82 14.23
N GLU A 4 24.75 12.85 15.07
CA GLU A 4 25.63 12.85 16.26
C GLU A 4 25.40 11.63 17.16
N PHE A 5 24.14 11.17 17.23
CA PHE A 5 23.77 9.94 17.93
C PHE A 5 24.46 8.70 17.37
N GLY A 6 24.54 8.55 16.04
CA GLY A 6 25.18 7.41 15.39
C GLY A 6 26.69 7.36 15.62
N LYS A 7 27.36 8.52 15.63
CA LYS A 7 28.80 8.64 15.92
C LYS A 7 29.13 8.27 17.37
N LYS A 8 28.39 8.80 18.34
CA LYS A 8 28.60 8.53 19.76
C LYS A 8 28.47 7.05 20.14
N HIS A 9 27.59 6.32 19.46
CA HIS A 9 27.29 4.92 19.79
C HIS A 9 27.90 3.91 18.80
N HIS A 10 28.83 4.35 17.94
CA HIS A 10 29.48 3.51 16.92
C HIS A 10 28.47 2.68 16.12
N ILE A 11 27.36 3.28 15.71
CA ILE A 11 26.32 2.57 14.97
C ILE A 11 26.79 2.42 13.52
N VAL A 12 27.40 1.26 13.23
CA VAL A 12 27.95 0.92 11.91
C VAL A 12 26.84 0.65 10.89
N PHE A 13 25.66 0.22 11.34
CA PHE A 13 24.50 -0.03 10.50
C PHE A 13 23.20 0.24 11.30
N THR A 14 22.34 1.09 10.75
CA THR A 14 20.94 1.19 11.15
C THR A 14 20.10 0.42 10.15
N GLU A 15 19.61 -0.75 10.54
CA GLU A 15 18.61 -1.46 9.75
C GLU A 15 17.35 -0.61 9.75
N ARG A 16 17.07 0.10 8.65
CA ARG A 16 15.72 0.60 8.38
C ARG A 16 14.88 -0.61 7.98
N ALA A 17 14.59 -1.49 8.93
CA ALA A 17 13.64 -2.55 8.71
C ALA A 17 12.31 -1.87 8.38
N GLN A 18 11.88 -1.95 7.12
CA GLN A 18 10.49 -1.67 6.78
C GLN A 18 9.68 -2.79 7.42
N SER A 19 9.30 -2.59 8.69
CA SER A 19 8.39 -3.48 9.37
C SER A 19 6.99 -3.33 8.76
N GLY A 20 6.33 -4.45 8.53
CA GLY A 20 5.03 -4.47 7.88
C GLY A 20 4.64 -5.88 7.45
N VAL A 21 3.53 -5.97 6.74
CA VAL A 21 3.01 -7.22 6.20
C VAL A 21 2.87 -7.10 4.70
N GLN A 22 3.36 -8.10 3.97
CA GLN A 22 3.04 -8.26 2.55
C GLN A 22 1.82 -9.16 2.43
N VAL A 23 0.79 -8.65 1.76
CA VAL A 23 -0.48 -9.34 1.55
C VAL A 23 -0.67 -9.59 0.06
N TYR A 24 -1.16 -10.78 -0.29
CA TYR A 24 -1.54 -11.15 -1.64
C TYR A 24 -3.06 -11.31 -1.69
N LEU A 25 -3.69 -10.67 -2.66
CA LEU A 25 -5.15 -10.59 -2.79
C LEU A 25 -5.58 -10.98 -4.20
N GLU A 26 -6.76 -11.59 -4.31
CA GLU A 26 -7.43 -11.89 -5.58
C GLU A 26 -8.69 -11.04 -5.70
N ILE A 27 -9.04 -10.64 -6.92
CA ILE A 27 -10.27 -9.90 -7.21
C ILE A 27 -11.32 -10.89 -7.73
N ASP A 28 -12.39 -11.06 -6.95
CA ASP A 28 -13.54 -11.88 -7.33
C ASP A 28 -14.72 -11.00 -7.73
N ASN A 29 -14.90 -10.85 -9.05
CA ASN A 29 -15.94 -9.99 -9.62
C ASN A 29 -17.31 -10.66 -9.79
N ARG A 30 -17.54 -11.88 -9.27
CA ARG A 30 -18.78 -12.65 -9.55
C ARG A 30 -20.07 -11.89 -9.25
N LYS A 31 -20.06 -11.01 -8.25
CA LYS A 31 -21.21 -10.15 -7.89
C LYS A 31 -21.16 -8.78 -8.55
N CYS A 32 -19.95 -8.25 -8.76
CA CYS A 32 -19.79 -6.94 -9.38
C CYS A 32 -20.36 -6.94 -10.81
N THR A 33 -20.06 -7.98 -11.60
CA THR A 33 -20.51 -8.09 -12.99
C THR A 33 -22.02 -8.26 -13.15
N THR A 34 -22.70 -8.78 -12.12
CA THR A 34 -24.15 -9.00 -12.15
C THR A 34 -24.95 -7.85 -11.52
N THR A 35 -24.28 -6.93 -10.83
CA THR A 35 -24.94 -5.83 -10.12
C THR A 35 -25.12 -4.66 -11.08
N THR A 36 -26.37 -4.26 -11.32
CA THR A 36 -26.69 -3.13 -12.20
C THR A 36 -26.06 -1.84 -11.66
N GLY A 37 -25.38 -1.09 -12.54
CA GLY A 37 -24.74 0.19 -12.19
C GLY A 37 -23.40 0.06 -11.46
N SER A 38 -22.83 -1.15 -11.35
CA SER A 38 -21.48 -1.34 -10.80
C SER A 38 -20.40 -1.11 -11.85
N GLU A 39 -19.25 -0.60 -11.40
CA GLU A 39 -18.00 -0.52 -12.15
C GLU A 39 -17.00 -1.49 -11.52
N CYS A 40 -16.40 -2.37 -12.35
CA CYS A 40 -15.55 -3.45 -11.88
C CYS A 40 -14.13 -3.31 -12.44
N PHE A 41 -13.12 -3.61 -11.62
CA PHE A 41 -11.74 -3.75 -12.08
C PHE A 41 -11.53 -5.14 -12.67
N PHE A 42 -11.08 -5.25 -13.92
CA PHE A 42 -10.87 -6.56 -14.56
C PHE A 42 -9.42 -7.05 -14.45
N SER A 43 -8.53 -6.22 -13.91
CA SER A 43 -7.18 -6.62 -13.53
C SER A 43 -6.79 -6.10 -12.15
N ALA A 44 -5.87 -6.81 -11.49
CA ALA A 44 -5.27 -6.35 -10.24
C ALA A 44 -4.52 -5.03 -10.41
N HIS A 45 -3.94 -4.79 -11.60
CA HIS A 45 -3.21 -3.58 -11.92
C HIS A 45 -4.11 -2.34 -11.93
N GLU A 46 -5.28 -2.39 -12.59
CA GLU A 46 -6.25 -1.29 -12.60
C GLU A 46 -6.73 -0.95 -11.17
N ALA A 47 -6.97 -1.96 -10.34
CA ALA A 47 -7.35 -1.76 -8.95
C ALA A 47 -6.21 -1.10 -8.13
N ALA A 48 -4.96 -1.53 -8.36
CA ALA A 48 -3.80 -0.92 -7.72
C ALA A 48 -3.61 0.55 -8.13
N GLU A 49 -3.77 0.88 -9.41
CA GLU A 49 -3.71 2.27 -9.88
C GLU A 49 -4.81 3.13 -9.25
N PHE A 50 -6.04 2.62 -9.19
CA PHE A 50 -7.14 3.31 -8.53
C PHE A 50 -6.86 3.58 -7.04
N LEU A 51 -6.32 2.59 -6.32
CA LEU A 51 -5.93 2.75 -4.91
C LEU A 51 -4.83 3.81 -4.75
N ALA A 52 -3.80 3.79 -5.60
CA ALA A 52 -2.72 4.77 -5.57
C ALA A 52 -3.23 6.20 -5.85
N ALA A 53 -4.11 6.36 -6.86
CA ALA A 53 -4.74 7.64 -7.17
C ALA A 53 -5.64 8.14 -6.03
N THR A 54 -6.40 7.24 -5.40
CA THR A 54 -7.26 7.56 -4.23
C THR A 54 -6.42 8.01 -3.04
N ALA A 55 -5.31 7.32 -2.74
CA ALA A 55 -4.38 7.71 -1.68
C ALA A 55 -3.81 9.12 -1.88
N SER A 56 -3.49 9.51 -3.13
CA SER A 56 -2.96 10.84 -3.46
C SER A 56 -3.91 11.99 -3.11
N LYS A 57 -5.22 11.71 -3.02
CA LYS A 57 -6.27 12.68 -2.68
C LYS A 57 -6.70 12.64 -1.20
N HIS A 58 -5.97 11.91 -0.35
CA HIS A 58 -6.23 11.73 1.09
C HIS A 58 -7.60 11.11 1.41
N SER A 59 -8.17 10.31 0.51
CA SER A 59 -9.51 9.73 0.66
C SER A 59 -9.55 8.27 1.12
N LEU A 60 -8.40 7.66 1.44
CA LEU A 60 -8.36 6.32 2.04
C LEU A 60 -8.40 6.40 3.56
N SER A 61 -9.10 5.44 4.20
CA SER A 61 -9.12 5.33 5.66
C SER A 61 -7.69 5.13 6.21
N PRO A 62 -7.32 5.81 7.32
CA PRO A 62 -6.04 5.60 7.97
C PRO A 62 -5.98 4.32 8.82
N ASP A 63 -7.09 3.60 9.00
CA ASP A 63 -7.16 2.39 9.85
C ASP A 63 -6.23 1.27 9.37
N PHE A 64 -5.90 1.27 8.08
CA PHE A 64 -4.95 0.35 7.46
C PHE A 64 -3.92 1.14 6.65
N PRO A 65 -2.73 1.42 7.21
CA PRO A 65 -1.70 2.17 6.51
C PRO A 65 -1.14 1.34 5.35
N ILE A 66 -1.65 1.59 4.14
CA ILE A 66 -1.17 0.98 2.90
C ILE A 66 0.03 1.79 2.41
N PHE A 67 1.22 1.20 2.50
CA PHE A 67 2.47 1.85 2.08
C PHE A 67 2.73 1.72 0.56
N GLN A 68 2.32 0.61 -0.04
CA GLN A 68 2.55 0.33 -1.46
C GLN A 68 1.50 -0.65 -2.02
N VAL A 69 1.16 -0.47 -3.29
CA VAL A 69 0.40 -1.40 -4.14
C VAL A 69 1.19 -1.66 -5.42
N LYS A 70 1.01 -2.85 -6.03
CA LYS A 70 1.76 -3.30 -7.22
C LYS A 70 0.87 -4.13 -8.12
#